data_AF-A0A7V6M531-F1
#
_entry.id   AF-A0A7V6M531-F1
#
_cell.length_a   1.000
_cell.length_b   1.000
_cell.length_c   1.000
_cell.angle_alpha   90.00
_cell.angle_beta   90.00
_cell.angle_gamma   90.00
#
_symmetry.space_group_name_H-M   'P 1'
#
loop_
_entity.id
_entity.type
_entity.pdbx_description
1 polymer ?
#
loop_
_entity_poly.entity_id
_entity_poly.type
_entity_poly.pdbx_seq_one_letter_code
_entity_poly.pdbx_strand_id
1 'polypeptide(L)'
;MELKMESGTYYIGDPSYIIKGNQGYLWIEKLWDEFYKDEIPAKFLNIDGISIFLGQTYGGDGIYNGFYVDSGVICVLKIDMLFNDERFSIKEMKGTKIETFNTPLLINYNEGIFNIGNLIINTKF
;
A
#
# COMPACT_ATOMS: atom_id res chain seq x y z
N MET A 1 -3.14 0.33 -14.84
CA MET A 1 -3.00 -1.08 -14.39
C MET A 1 -4.28 -1.49 -13.70
N GLU A 2 -4.75 -2.72 -13.92
CA GLU A 2 -5.86 -3.32 -13.17
C GLU A 2 -5.36 -4.56 -12.45
N LEU A 3 -5.73 -4.69 -11.17
CA LEU A 3 -5.37 -5.82 -10.31
C LEU A 3 -6.61 -6.27 -9.54
N LYS A 4 -6.75 -7.58 -9.38
CA LYS A 4 -7.77 -8.19 -8.53
C LYS A 4 -7.10 -8.90 -7.37
N MET A 5 -7.48 -8.53 -6.16
CA MET A 5 -7.09 -9.20 -4.92
C MET A 5 -8.31 -9.94 -4.33
N GLU A 6 -8.06 -10.93 -3.48
CA GLU A 6 -9.14 -11.69 -2.82
C GLU A 6 -10.00 -10.81 -1.90
N SER A 7 -11.14 -11.31 -1.44
CA SER A 7 -11.86 -10.65 -0.34
C SER A 7 -11.05 -10.70 0.97
N GLY A 8 -11.28 -9.75 1.87
CA GLY A 8 -10.62 -9.69 3.17
C GLY A 8 -10.42 -8.28 3.69
N THR A 9 -9.61 -8.16 4.73
CA THR A 9 -9.30 -6.86 5.36
C THR A 9 -7.95 -6.35 4.87
N TYR A 10 -7.94 -5.08 4.48
CA TYR A 10 -6.80 -4.44 3.84
C TYR A 10 -6.39 -3.17 4.56
N TYR A 11 -5.08 -2.99 4.72
CA TYR A 11 -4.46 -1.71 4.97
C TYR A 11 -4.31 -0.96 3.65
N ILE A 12 -4.63 0.34 3.67
CA ILE A 12 -4.49 1.26 2.54
C ILE A 12 -3.81 2.54 3.05
N GLY A 13 -2.62 2.85 2.54
CA GLY A 13 -1.85 4.01 2.97
C GLY A 13 -0.37 3.91 2.65
N ASP A 14 0.46 4.73 3.29
CA ASP A 14 1.92 4.67 3.13
C ASP A 14 2.50 3.42 3.82
N PRO A 15 3.24 2.54 3.10
CA PRO A 15 3.77 1.31 3.69
C PRO A 15 4.73 1.55 4.87
N SER A 16 5.35 2.73 4.96
CA SER A 16 6.25 3.11 6.05
C SER A 16 5.54 3.21 7.41
N TYR A 17 4.22 3.39 7.41
CA TYR A 17 3.45 3.55 8.65
C TYR A 17 3.07 2.24 9.34
N ILE A 18 3.21 1.10 8.66
CA ILE A 18 2.84 -0.21 9.22
C ILE A 18 4.03 -1.07 9.61
N ILE A 19 5.26 -0.65 9.34
CA ILE A 19 6.46 -1.39 9.73
C ILE A 19 6.90 -1.05 11.16
N LYS A 20 7.59 -1.97 11.83
CA LYS A 20 8.18 -1.75 13.15
C LYS A 20 9.52 -2.47 13.32
N GLY A 21 10.39 -1.86 14.14
CA GLY A 21 11.66 -2.46 14.53
C GLY A 21 12.62 -2.70 13.36
N ASN A 22 13.73 -3.36 13.66
CA ASN A 22 14.78 -3.63 12.68
C ASN A 22 14.30 -4.56 11.55
N GLN A 23 13.45 -5.55 11.86
CA GLN A 23 12.95 -6.50 10.86
C GLN A 23 11.97 -5.83 9.88
N GLY A 24 11.11 -4.92 10.36
CA GLY A 24 10.26 -4.12 9.48
C GLY A 24 11.07 -3.19 8.58
N TYR A 25 12.13 -2.59 9.12
CA TYR A 25 13.05 -1.77 8.34
C TYR A 25 13.75 -2.59 7.23
N LEU A 26 14.34 -3.74 7.56
CA LEU A 26 14.96 -4.61 6.55
C LEU A 26 13.97 -5.10 5.49
N TRP A 27 12.71 -5.33 5.88
CA TRP A 27 11.67 -5.73 4.93
C TRP A 27 11.29 -4.59 3.97
N ILE A 28 11.17 -3.35 4.46
CA ILE A 28 10.82 -2.22 3.60
C ILE A 28 11.96 -1.84 2.64
N GLU A 29 13.22 -2.00 3.05
CA GLU A 29 14.36 -1.81 2.15
C GLU A 29 14.30 -2.80 0.96
N LYS A 30 14.02 -4.09 1.22
CA LYS A 30 13.79 -5.07 0.14
C LYS A 30 12.60 -4.70 -0.75
N LEU A 31 11.55 -4.15 -0.16
CA LEU A 31 10.38 -3.68 -0.90
C LEU A 31 10.77 -2.55 -1.86
N TRP A 32 11.58 -1.59 -1.40
CA TRP A 32 12.07 -0.49 -2.22
C TRP A 32 13.03 -0.94 -3.31
N ASP A 33 13.96 -1.82 -3.00
CA ASP A 33 14.88 -2.41 -3.99
C ASP A 33 14.10 -3.04 -5.14
N GLU A 34 13.05 -3.81 -4.85
CA GLU A 34 12.25 -4.46 -5.90
C GLU A 34 11.28 -3.49 -6.59
N PHE A 35 10.68 -2.55 -5.86
CA PHE A 35 9.74 -1.59 -6.42
C PHE A 35 10.43 -0.61 -7.38
N TYR A 36 11.63 -0.13 -7.05
CA TYR A 36 12.38 0.82 -7.89
C TYR A 36 13.37 0.17 -8.86
N LYS A 37 13.38 -1.16 -8.95
CA LYS A 37 14.22 -1.91 -9.90
C LYS A 37 13.96 -1.59 -11.37
N ASP A 38 12.75 -1.11 -11.68
CA ASP A 38 12.34 -0.68 -13.02
C ASP A 38 11.41 0.54 -12.89
N GLU A 39 11.16 1.23 -14.02
CA GLU A 39 10.39 2.48 -14.07
C GLU A 39 8.86 2.27 -14.09
N ILE A 40 8.33 1.11 -13.68
CA ILE A 40 6.89 0.88 -13.64
C ILE A 40 6.30 1.55 -12.38
N PRO A 41 5.38 2.53 -12.54
CA PRO A 41 4.92 3.36 -11.44
C PRO A 41 3.94 2.67 -10.49
N ALA A 42 3.42 1.49 -10.84
CA ALA A 42 2.56 0.71 -9.96
C ALA A 42 2.72 -0.79 -10.21
N LYS A 43 2.84 -1.57 -9.14
CA LYS A 43 3.19 -3.00 -9.18
C LYS A 43 2.46 -3.78 -8.11
N PHE A 44 2.34 -5.08 -8.35
CA PHE A 44 2.03 -6.06 -7.33
C PHE A 44 3.28 -6.86 -7.02
N LEU A 45 3.71 -6.87 -5.76
CA LEU A 45 4.92 -7.55 -5.29
C LEU A 45 4.58 -8.59 -4.23
N ASN A 46 5.46 -9.57 -4.08
CA ASN A 46 5.48 -10.47 -2.93
C ASN A 46 6.86 -10.41 -2.28
N ILE A 47 6.95 -9.85 -1.08
CA ILE A 47 8.20 -9.74 -0.32
C ILE A 47 8.09 -10.61 0.92
N ASP A 48 8.93 -11.62 1.02
CA ASP A 48 8.99 -12.55 2.16
C ASP A 48 7.59 -13.10 2.54
N GLY A 49 6.82 -13.53 1.53
CA GLY A 49 5.48 -14.10 1.68
C GLY A 49 4.34 -13.07 1.78
N ILE A 50 4.65 -11.76 1.81
CA ILE A 50 3.65 -10.69 1.95
C ILE A 50 3.33 -10.10 0.58
N SER A 51 2.09 -10.29 0.15
CA SER A 51 1.56 -9.72 -1.09
C SER A 51 1.08 -8.28 -0.87
N ILE A 52 1.58 -7.37 -1.70
CA ILE A 52 1.33 -5.94 -1.60
C ILE A 52 1.19 -5.33 -2.99
N PHE A 53 0.14 -4.53 -3.18
CA PHE A 53 0.08 -3.59 -4.29
C PHE A 53 0.75 -2.28 -3.86
N LEU A 54 1.53 -1.68 -4.74
CA LEU A 54 2.16 -0.37 -4.58
C LEU A 54 1.86 0.47 -5.82
N GLY A 55 1.59 1.76 -5.63
CA GLY A 55 1.59 2.74 -6.71
C GLY A 55 2.20 4.05 -6.27
N GLN A 56 3.01 4.64 -7.14
CA GLN A 56 3.59 5.96 -6.97
C GLN A 56 2.49 7.01 -7.04
N THR A 57 2.52 7.95 -6.11
CA THR A 57 1.74 9.17 -6.20
C THR A 57 2.27 10.02 -7.35
N TYR A 58 1.41 10.83 -7.96
CA TYR A 58 1.82 11.77 -9.01
C TYR A 58 2.63 12.94 -8.42
N GLY A 59 2.20 13.45 -7.26
CA GLY A 59 2.81 14.60 -6.59
C GLY A 59 4.00 14.29 -5.67
N GLY A 60 4.35 13.02 -5.45
CA GLY A 60 5.28 12.62 -4.41
C GLY A 60 4.64 12.67 -3.01
N ASP A 61 5.40 13.10 -2.01
CA ASP A 61 4.92 13.20 -0.63
C ASP A 61 3.81 14.25 -0.47
N GLY A 62 2.88 14.01 0.45
CA GLY A 62 1.79 14.94 0.68
C GLY A 62 0.56 14.35 1.36
N ILE A 63 -0.53 15.12 1.29
CA ILE A 63 -1.85 14.73 1.82
C ILE A 63 -2.86 14.70 0.68
N TYR A 64 -3.43 13.53 0.43
CA TYR A 64 -4.33 13.27 -0.71
C TYR A 64 -5.64 12.65 -0.21
N ASN A 65 -6.76 13.39 -0.28
CA ASN A 65 -8.07 12.92 0.19
C ASN A 65 -8.04 12.30 1.62
N GLY A 66 -7.21 12.87 2.49
CA GLY A 66 -7.04 12.39 3.86
C GLY A 66 -6.05 11.23 4.02
N PHE A 67 -5.37 10.79 2.96
CA PHE A 67 -4.22 9.88 3.01
C PHE A 67 -2.92 10.67 3.13
N TYR A 68 -2.05 10.25 4.05
CA TYR A 68 -0.78 10.92 4.32
C TYR A 68 0.32 10.04 3.73
N VAL A 69 1.18 10.63 2.91
CA VAL A 69 2.22 9.93 2.14
C VAL A 69 3.55 10.61 2.40
N ASP A 70 4.54 9.82 2.79
CA ASP A 70 5.91 10.22 3.17
C ASP A 70 6.99 9.48 2.35
N SER A 71 6.57 8.47 1.58
CA SER A 71 7.44 7.65 0.72
C SER A 71 7.18 7.85 -0.78
N GLY A 72 6.31 8.80 -1.15
CA GLY A 72 5.79 8.96 -2.51
C GLY A 72 4.96 7.77 -3.02
N VAL A 73 4.56 6.83 -2.14
CA VAL A 73 3.90 5.58 -2.52
C VAL A 73 2.68 5.31 -1.63
N ILE A 74 1.60 4.84 -2.26
CA ILE A 74 0.43 4.28 -1.58
C ILE A 74 0.42 2.77 -1.80
N CYS A 75 0.20 2.02 -0.75
CA CYS A 75 0.08 0.57 -0.80
C CYS A 75 -1.33 0.07 -0.47
N VAL A 76 -1.63 -1.13 -0.96
CA VAL A 76 -2.78 -1.94 -0.52
C VAL A 76 -2.26 -3.31 -0.14
N LEU A 77 -2.46 -3.66 1.13
CA LEU A 77 -1.88 -4.86 1.73
C LEU A 77 -2.93 -5.60 2.56
N LYS A 78 -3.01 -6.93 2.41
CA LYS A 78 -3.94 -7.75 3.19
C LYS A 78 -3.39 -7.96 4.60
N ILE A 79 -4.14 -7.57 5.64
CA ILE A 79 -3.60 -7.54 7.01
C ILE A 79 -3.81 -8.82 7.81
N ASP A 80 -4.66 -9.74 7.35
CA ASP A 80 -5.00 -10.96 8.08
C ASP A 80 -3.75 -11.79 8.47
N MET A 81 -2.71 -11.75 7.62
CA MET A 81 -1.45 -12.47 7.83
C MET A 81 -0.40 -11.67 8.63
N LEU A 82 -0.68 -10.42 8.98
CA LEU A 82 0.31 -9.52 9.60
C LEU A 82 0.18 -9.33 11.11
N PHE A 83 -0.94 -9.72 11.72
CA PHE A 83 -1.21 -9.45 13.13
C PHE A 83 -0.15 -10.04 14.09
N ASN A 84 0.44 -11.17 13.74
CA ASN A 84 1.48 -11.84 14.54
C ASN A 84 2.89 -11.70 13.96
N ASP A 85 3.06 -10.87 12.94
CA ASP A 85 4.34 -10.69 12.27
C ASP A 85 5.15 -9.61 12.99
N GLU A 86 6.38 -9.94 13.39
CA GLU A 86 7.25 -9.03 14.13
C GLU A 86 7.68 -7.80 13.32
N ARG A 87 7.55 -7.86 11.98
CA ARG A 87 7.88 -6.77 11.06
C ARG A 87 6.83 -5.66 11.08
N PHE A 88 5.61 -5.94 11.51
CA PHE A 88 4.46 -5.03 11.31
C PHE A 88 3.74 -4.61 12.59
N SER A 89 3.21 -3.39 12.58
CA SER A 89 2.36 -2.81 13.63
C SER A 89 1.06 -2.31 13.00
N ILE A 90 0.08 -3.20 12.86
CA ILE A 90 -1.19 -2.85 12.23
C ILE A 90 -2.08 -2.11 13.22
N LYS A 91 -2.22 -0.81 13.01
CA LYS A 91 -3.15 0.06 13.72
C LYS A 91 -3.66 1.12 12.75
N GLU A 92 -4.91 1.53 12.91
CA GLU A 92 -5.42 2.66 12.16
C GLU A 92 -4.67 3.92 12.60
N MET A 93 -4.06 4.61 11.64
CA MET A 93 -3.35 5.85 11.84
C MET A 93 -3.98 6.95 10.99
N LYS A 94 -3.86 8.19 11.45
CA LYS A 94 -4.23 9.35 10.65
C LYS A 94 -3.50 9.27 9.31
N GLY A 95 -4.23 9.41 8.20
CA GLY A 95 -3.62 9.29 6.88
C GLY A 95 -3.67 7.90 6.25
N THR A 96 -4.31 6.94 6.91
CA THR A 96 -4.40 5.55 6.45
C THR A 96 -5.81 5.04 6.61
N LYS A 97 -6.14 3.92 5.99
CA LYS A 97 -7.41 3.21 6.20
C LYS A 97 -7.20 1.72 6.40
N ILE A 98 -8.07 1.13 7.21
CA ILE A 98 -8.26 -0.31 7.27
C ILE A 98 -9.68 -0.59 6.80
N GLU A 99 -9.82 -1.31 5.69
CA GLU A 99 -11.11 -1.54 5.03
C GLU A 99 -11.33 -3.03 4.79
N THR A 100 -12.57 -3.48 5.02
CA THR A 100 -12.97 -4.87 4.76
C THR A 100 -13.79 -4.96 3.49
N PHE A 101 -13.36 -5.80 2.56
CA PHE A 101 -14.07 -6.07 1.32
C PHE A 101 -14.63 -7.50 1.35
N ASN A 102 -15.96 -7.62 1.28
CA ASN A 102 -16.68 -8.91 1.29
C ASN A 102 -16.70 -9.60 -0.07
N THR A 103 -16.22 -8.91 -1.11
CA THR A 103 -16.02 -9.43 -2.46
C THR A 103 -14.56 -9.21 -2.86
N PRO A 104 -14.06 -9.90 -3.90
CA PRO A 104 -12.73 -9.62 -4.43
C PRO A 104 -12.52 -8.12 -4.66
N LEU A 105 -11.40 -7.61 -4.17
CA LEU A 105 -11.02 -6.21 -4.25
C LEU A 105 -10.44 -5.91 -5.64
N LEU A 106 -11.04 -4.97 -6.34
CA LEU A 106 -10.51 -4.43 -7.59
C LEU A 106 -9.70 -3.17 -7.30
N ILE A 107 -8.50 -3.12 -7.87
CA ILE A 107 -7.58 -1.99 -7.79
C ILE A 107 -7.27 -1.55 -9.21
N ASN A 108 -7.52 -0.28 -9.51
CA ASN A 108 -7.11 0.35 -10.74
C ASN A 108 -6.18 1.53 -10.43
N TYR A 109 -5.01 1.54 -11.07
CA TYR A 109 -4.06 2.64 -11.02
C TYR A 109 -3.93 3.30 -12.39
N ASN A 110 -4.09 4.61 -12.43
CA ASN A 110 -3.88 5.43 -13.61
C ASN A 110 -3.15 6.73 -13.25
N GLU A 111 -1.82 6.74 -13.43
CA GLU A 111 -0.96 7.92 -13.26
C GLU A 111 -1.22 8.69 -11.94
N GLY A 112 -1.19 7.99 -10.80
CA GLY A 112 -1.44 8.60 -9.49
C GLY A 112 -2.92 8.78 -9.12
N ILE A 113 -3.85 8.29 -9.94
CA ILE A 113 -5.25 8.09 -9.54
C ILE A 113 -5.43 6.62 -9.14
N PHE A 114 -5.81 6.39 -7.89
CA PHE A 114 -6.04 5.07 -7.31
C PHE A 114 -7.54 4.85 -7.12
N ASN A 115 -8.08 3.80 -7.73
CA ASN A 115 -9.43 3.32 -7.47
C ASN A 115 -9.33 1.98 -6.74
N ILE A 116 -9.68 1.94 -5.45
CA ILE A 116 -9.52 0.79 -4.57
C ILE A 116 -10.90 0.44 -4.00
N GLY A 117 -11.60 -0.47 -4.68
CA GLY A 117 -13.02 -0.70 -4.40
C GLY A 117 -13.83 0.59 -4.53
N ASN A 118 -14.41 1.07 -3.43
CA ASN A 118 -15.18 2.32 -3.38
C ASN A 118 -14.34 3.57 -3.03
N LEU A 119 -13.04 3.41 -2.81
CA LEU A 119 -12.14 4.51 -2.48
C LEU A 119 -11.48 5.08 -3.74
N ILE A 120 -11.44 6.41 -3.82
CA ILE A 120 -10.70 7.13 -4.87
C ILE A 120 -9.68 8.03 -4.19
N ILE A 121 -8.40 7.81 -4.52
CA ILE A 121 -7.29 8.66 -4.08
C ILE A 121 -6.72 9.33 -5.32
N ASN A 122 -6.95 10.64 -5.45
CA ASN A 122 -6.38 11.44 -6.54
C ASN A 122 -5.14 12.16 -6.01
N THR A 123 -3.98 11.83 -6.59
CA THR A 123 -2.71 12.48 -6.24
C THR A 123 -2.24 13.48 -7.29
N LYS A 124 -3.06 13.72 -8.33
CA LYS A 124 -2.88 14.82 -9.28
C LYS A 124 -3.47 16.10 -8.69
N PHE A 125 -2.69 17.18 -8.73
CA PHE A 125 -3.13 18.53 -8.37
C PHE A 125 -3.67 19.28 -9.59
#